data_AF-A0A7X0LJR3-F1
#
_entry.id   AF-A0A7X0LJR3-F1
#
_cell.length_a   1.000
_cell.length_b   1.000
_cell.length_c   1.000
_cell.angle_alpha   90.00
_cell.angle_beta   90.00
_cell.angle_gamma   90.00
#
_symmetry.space_group_name_H-M   'P 1'
#
loop_
_entity.id
_entity.type
_entity.pdbx_description
1 polymer ?
#
loop_
_entity_poly.entity_id
_entity_poly.type
_entity_poly.pdbx_seq_one_letter_code
_entity_poly.pdbx_strand_id
1 'polypeptide(L)'
;MRPPIPPADPDAGFKPQPGGRFNVLLTEDRARPVEHWTRQFPRLMKPLGVEAHLATSAKQALELTERIRFHAAFVDLATPKDTTPSATPAAQSDGGLWLLEVLQRKPDHPPVVVINSRATQQQAARLLNDALRLGAFSVVNRPDNLAPLLNVIQRLLNRHHQGQWPAPGSNNTQPPA
;
A
#
# COMPACT_ATOMS: atom_id res chain seq x y z
N MET A 1 -7.92 1.44 -36.95
CA MET A 1 -8.78 0.36 -36.41
C MET A 1 -8.11 -0.19 -35.16
N ARG A 2 -8.70 -0.02 -33.98
CA ARG A 2 -8.19 -0.57 -32.71
C ARG A 2 -8.59 -2.07 -32.65
N PRO A 3 -7.71 -2.99 -32.24
CA PRO A 3 -8.09 -4.37 -32.01
C PRO A 3 -9.06 -4.47 -30.82
N PRO A 4 -9.99 -5.44 -30.83
CA PRO A 4 -10.92 -5.65 -29.72
C PRO A 4 -10.17 -6.07 -28.46
N ILE A 5 -10.55 -5.49 -27.32
CA ILE A 5 -10.10 -5.89 -25.99
C ILE A 5 -10.63 -7.31 -25.75
N PRO A 6 -9.78 -8.33 -25.51
CA PRO A 6 -10.27 -9.66 -25.18
C PRO A 6 -11.03 -9.60 -23.84
N PRO A 7 -12.15 -10.35 -23.71
CA PRO A 7 -12.88 -10.41 -22.46
C PRO A 7 -11.95 -10.94 -21.36
N ALA A 8 -11.91 -10.25 -20.22
CA ALA A 8 -11.21 -10.73 -19.04
C ALA A 8 -11.87 -12.04 -18.60
N ASP A 9 -11.10 -13.12 -18.62
CA ASP A 9 -11.55 -14.46 -18.29
C ASP A 9 -11.96 -14.50 -16.80
N PRO A 10 -13.24 -14.75 -16.45
CA PRO A 10 -13.71 -14.71 -15.06
C PRO A 10 -13.11 -15.83 -14.20
N ASP A 11 -12.59 -16.88 -14.83
CA ASP A 11 -11.91 -18.03 -14.21
C ASP A 11 -10.38 -17.93 -14.22
N ALA A 12 -9.81 -16.76 -14.58
CA ALA A 12 -8.39 -16.49 -14.37
C ALA A 12 -8.13 -16.29 -12.87
N GLY A 13 -8.28 -17.36 -12.08
CA GLY A 13 -7.83 -17.43 -10.72
C GLY A 13 -6.38 -16.94 -10.62
N PHE A 14 -6.07 -16.34 -9.48
CA PHE A 14 -4.73 -15.86 -9.14
C PHE A 14 -3.68 -16.94 -9.45
N LYS A 15 -2.80 -16.68 -10.43
CA LYS A 15 -1.69 -17.56 -10.79
C LYS A 15 -0.37 -16.93 -10.34
N PRO A 16 0.18 -17.32 -9.17
CA PRO A 16 1.48 -16.84 -8.78
C PRO A 16 2.53 -17.41 -9.74
N GLN A 17 3.17 -16.55 -10.55
CA GLN A 17 4.28 -16.99 -11.39
C GLN A 17 5.49 -17.30 -10.50
N PRO A 18 6.14 -18.46 -10.65
CA PRO A 18 7.38 -18.74 -9.93
C PRO A 18 8.46 -17.75 -10.39
N GLY A 19 8.80 -16.80 -9.51
CA GLY A 19 9.87 -15.81 -9.72
C GLY A 19 9.43 -14.34 -9.72
N GLY A 20 8.14 -14.04 -9.89
CA GLY A 20 7.63 -12.66 -9.76
C GLY A 20 7.44 -12.28 -8.30
N ARG A 21 8.14 -11.26 -7.81
CA ARG A 21 7.97 -10.74 -6.45
C ARG A 21 7.12 -9.48 -6.44
N PHE A 22 6.05 -9.50 -5.66
CA PHE A 22 5.23 -8.32 -5.43
C PHE A 22 5.71 -7.60 -4.18
N ASN A 23 6.63 -6.63 -4.37
CA ASN A 23 7.12 -5.75 -3.31
C ASN A 23 6.02 -4.82 -2.80
N VAL A 24 5.78 -4.85 -1.49
CA VAL A 24 4.79 -4.02 -0.80
C VAL A 24 5.47 -3.24 0.30
N LEU A 25 5.29 -1.92 0.29
CA LEU A 25 5.69 -1.06 1.40
C LEU A 25 4.59 -1.10 2.46
N LEU A 26 4.94 -1.39 3.71
CA LEU A 26 4.05 -1.29 4.86
C LEU A 26 4.59 -0.22 5.79
N THR A 27 3.74 0.69 6.26
CA THR A 27 4.13 1.61 7.34
C THR A 27 3.38 1.30 8.63
N GLU A 28 4.09 1.44 9.75
CA GLU A 28 3.52 1.35 11.09
C GLU A 28 4.07 2.45 11.98
N ASP A 29 3.33 2.78 13.04
CA ASP A 29 3.65 3.86 13.97
C ASP A 29 4.54 3.41 15.15
N ARG A 30 4.52 2.13 15.48
CA ARG A 30 5.30 1.49 16.55
C ARG A 30 5.27 -0.02 16.37
N ALA A 31 6.11 -0.72 17.13
CA ALA A 31 6.03 -2.17 17.22
C ALA A 31 4.63 -2.61 17.68
N ARG A 32 4.05 -3.55 16.95
CA ARG A 32 2.70 -4.08 17.16
C ARG A 32 2.73 -5.55 17.60
N PRO A 33 1.69 -6.02 18.32
CA PRO A 33 1.50 -7.44 18.62
C PRO A 33 1.47 -8.29 17.34
N VAL A 34 1.71 -9.60 17.50
CA VAL A 34 1.78 -10.56 16.38
C VAL A 34 0.46 -10.65 15.62
N GLU A 35 -0.64 -10.35 16.28
CA GLU A 35 -2.01 -10.36 15.77
C GLU A 35 -2.31 -9.15 14.89
N HIS A 36 -1.49 -8.10 14.96
CA HIS A 36 -1.70 -6.90 14.16
C HIS A 36 -1.44 -7.18 12.68
N TRP A 37 -2.22 -6.51 11.81
CA TRP A 37 -2.17 -6.74 10.37
C TRP A 37 -0.77 -6.57 9.77
N THR A 38 0.05 -5.63 10.27
CA THR A 38 1.45 -5.42 9.83
C THR A 38 2.36 -6.62 10.08
N ARG A 39 2.00 -7.50 11.02
CA ARG A 39 2.73 -8.72 11.37
C ARG A 39 2.13 -9.96 10.72
N GLN A 40 0.80 -10.04 10.64
CA GLN A 40 0.13 -11.18 10.02
C GLN A 40 0.23 -11.14 8.49
N PHE A 41 0.11 -9.95 7.88
CA PHE A 41 0.10 -9.79 6.42
C PHE A 41 1.37 -10.36 5.75
N PRO A 42 2.61 -10.00 6.16
CA PRO A 42 3.81 -10.55 5.54
C PRO A 42 3.89 -12.06 5.65
N ARG A 43 3.46 -12.64 6.78
CA ARG A 43 3.52 -14.09 7.03
C ARG A 43 2.60 -14.87 6.10
N LEU A 44 1.39 -14.36 5.89
CA LEU A 44 0.40 -15.00 5.03
C LEU A 44 0.74 -14.82 3.54
N MET A 45 1.36 -13.71 3.19
CA MET A 45 1.55 -13.34 1.79
C MET A 45 2.90 -13.76 1.21
N LYS A 46 3.91 -13.98 2.07
CA LYS A 46 5.22 -14.47 1.66
C LYS A 46 5.17 -15.77 0.84
N PRO A 47 4.39 -16.81 1.21
CA PRO A 47 4.26 -18.02 0.39
C PRO A 47 3.69 -17.77 -1.01
N LEU A 48 2.95 -16.67 -1.20
CA LEU A 48 2.34 -16.31 -2.49
C LEU A 48 3.25 -15.42 -3.35
N GLY A 49 4.48 -15.15 -2.92
CA GLY A 49 5.44 -14.32 -3.67
C GLY A 49 5.36 -12.82 -3.36
N VAL A 50 4.66 -12.42 -2.29
CA VAL A 50 4.66 -11.03 -1.81
C VAL A 50 5.85 -10.80 -0.88
N GLU A 51 6.62 -9.75 -1.17
CA GLU A 51 7.70 -9.30 -0.29
C GLU A 51 7.28 -8.00 0.39
N ALA A 52 7.02 -8.05 1.70
CA ALA A 52 6.61 -6.89 2.47
C ALA A 52 7.82 -6.26 3.15
N HIS A 53 7.99 -4.95 2.95
CA HIS A 53 9.02 -4.14 3.57
C HIS A 53 8.38 -3.17 4.56
N LEU A 54 8.75 -3.30 5.84
CA LEU A 54 8.18 -2.51 6.92
C LEU A 54 9.01 -1.25 7.15
N ALA A 55 8.34 -0.11 7.26
CA ALA A 55 8.89 1.16 7.70
C ALA A 55 8.16 1.66 8.94
N THR A 56 8.89 2.14 9.93
CA THR A 56 8.35 2.70 11.18
C THR A 56 8.24 4.22 11.14
N SER A 57 8.63 4.86 10.03
CA SER A 57 8.48 6.29 9.80
C SER A 57 8.36 6.60 8.31
N ALA A 58 7.82 7.78 7.99
CA ALA A 58 7.73 8.27 6.62
C ALA A 58 9.10 8.45 5.98
N LYS A 59 10.09 8.94 6.75
CA LYS A 59 11.48 9.07 6.28
C LYS A 59 12.08 7.73 5.88
N GLN A 60 11.96 6.71 6.73
CA GLN A 60 12.44 5.36 6.42
C GLN A 60 11.72 4.77 5.21
N ALA A 61 10.41 5.01 5.08
CA ALA A 61 9.64 4.58 3.92
C ALA A 61 10.18 5.20 2.62
N LEU A 62 10.54 6.48 2.63
CA LEU A 62 11.16 7.16 1.49
C LEU A 62 12.53 6.57 1.15
N GLU A 63 13.40 6.36 2.15
CA GLU A 63 14.70 5.71 1.97
C GLU A 63 14.56 4.31 1.33
N LEU A 64 13.53 3.54 1.71
CA LEU A 64 13.23 2.26 1.05
C LEU A 64 12.81 2.45 -0.40
N THR A 65 12.00 3.46 -0.71
CA THR A 65 11.52 3.71 -2.09
C THR A 65 12.64 4.13 -3.05
N GLU A 66 13.79 4.56 -2.53
CA GLU A 66 14.98 4.87 -3.33
C GLU A 66 15.75 3.59 -3.73
N ARG A 67 15.59 2.51 -2.98
CA ARG A 67 16.35 1.25 -3.15
C ARG A 67 15.50 0.14 -3.75
N ILE A 68 14.19 0.19 -3.52
CA ILE A 68 13.25 -0.88 -3.84
C ILE A 68 12.10 -0.27 -4.63
N ARG A 69 11.81 -0.87 -5.79
CA ARG A 69 10.56 -0.57 -6.50
C ARG A 69 9.41 -1.27 -5.79
N PHE A 70 8.44 -0.49 -5.35
CA PHE A 70 7.20 -0.98 -4.76
C PHE A 70 6.10 -1.07 -5.80
N HIS A 71 5.26 -2.09 -5.69
CA HIS A 71 4.07 -2.28 -6.54
C HIS A 71 2.80 -1.82 -5.82
N ALA A 72 2.84 -1.76 -4.50
CA ALA A 72 1.79 -1.17 -3.67
C ALA A 72 2.41 -0.60 -2.39
N ALA A 73 1.77 0.40 -1.82
CA ALA A 73 2.12 0.93 -0.51
C ALA A 73 0.90 0.94 0.41
N PHE A 74 1.04 0.40 1.61
CA PHE A 74 0.03 0.42 2.67
C PHE A 74 0.53 1.38 3.74
N VAL A 75 -0.05 2.57 3.77
CA VAL A 75 0.41 3.68 4.60
C VAL A 75 -0.55 3.90 5.76
N ASP A 76 -0.11 3.58 6.98
CA ASP A 76 -0.84 3.95 8.18
C ASP A 76 -0.77 5.46 8.42
N LEU A 77 -1.91 6.12 8.58
CA LEU A 77 -1.98 7.55 8.87
C LEU A 77 -1.30 7.91 10.20
N ALA A 78 -1.25 6.98 11.15
CA ALA A 78 -0.55 7.15 12.41
C ALA A 78 0.98 7.12 12.27
N THR A 79 1.52 6.82 11.08
CA THR A 79 2.96 6.75 10.84
C THR A 79 3.62 8.09 11.14
N PRO A 80 4.63 8.13 12.02
CA PRO A 80 5.32 9.37 12.34
C PRO A 80 6.22 9.79 11.17
N LYS A 81 6.50 11.10 11.06
CA LYS A 81 7.36 11.62 9.99
C LYS A 81 8.81 11.13 10.12
N ASP A 82 9.33 11.14 11.34
CA ASP A 82 10.65 10.61 11.71
C ASP A 82 10.51 9.74 12.98
N THR A 83 11.52 8.93 13.26
CA THR A 83 11.63 8.05 14.43
C THR A 83 12.05 8.79 15.70
N THR A 84 12.47 10.05 15.59
CA THR A 84 12.79 10.88 16.75
C THR A 84 11.51 11.17 17.55
N PRO A 85 11.48 10.84 18.85
CA PRO A 85 10.32 11.13 19.68
C PRO A 85 10.18 12.65 19.83
N SER A 86 9.24 13.26 19.09
CA SER A 86 8.85 14.65 19.31
C SER A 86 8.26 14.81 20.71
N ALA A 87 8.70 15.85 21.42
CA ALA A 87 8.28 16.17 22.80
C ALA A 87 6.78 16.53 22.94
N THR A 88 6.07 16.75 21.84
CA THR A 88 4.64 17.13 21.81
C THR A 88 3.79 16.11 21.03
N PRO A 89 2.76 15.51 21.64
CA PRO A 89 1.86 14.53 20.98
C PRO A 89 1.11 15.10 19.77
N ALA A 90 0.82 16.41 19.77
CA ALA A 90 0.10 17.08 18.70
C ALA A 90 0.90 17.19 17.38
N ALA A 91 2.23 17.15 17.43
CA ALA A 91 3.10 17.23 16.26
C ALA A 91 3.44 15.85 15.66
N GLN A 92 2.95 14.75 16.23
CA GLN A 92 3.34 13.38 15.84
C GLN A 92 2.54 12.79 14.66
N SER A 93 1.51 13.46 14.13
CA SER A 93 0.38 12.74 13.48
C SER A 93 0.16 12.91 11.98
N ASP A 94 1.03 13.63 11.25
CA ASP A 94 0.81 13.85 9.80
C ASP A 94 1.81 13.12 8.90
N GLY A 95 2.67 12.26 9.46
CA GLY A 95 3.70 11.58 8.69
C GLY A 95 3.13 10.67 7.59
N GLY A 96 2.02 9.99 7.85
CA GLY A 96 1.35 9.15 6.84
C GLY A 96 0.74 9.94 5.68
N LEU A 97 0.04 11.05 5.96
CA LEU A 97 -0.49 11.94 4.92
C LEU A 97 0.64 12.60 4.12
N TRP A 98 1.66 13.10 4.82
CA TRP A 98 2.83 13.67 4.17
C TRP A 98 3.56 12.65 3.28
N LEU A 99 3.70 11.39 3.73
CA LEU A 99 4.27 10.33 2.90
C LEU A 99 3.45 10.11 1.63
N LEU A 100 2.12 10.06 1.73
CA LEU A 100 1.24 9.96 0.57
C LEU A 100 1.49 11.11 -0.41
N GLU A 101 1.53 12.36 0.05
CA GLU A 101 1.82 13.52 -0.80
C GLU A 101 3.15 13.40 -1.53
N VAL A 102 4.20 12.96 -0.83
CA VAL A 102 5.54 12.81 -1.43
C VAL A 102 5.56 11.67 -2.43
N LEU A 103 4.97 10.52 -2.11
CA LEU A 103 4.90 9.38 -3.02
C LEU A 103 4.18 9.77 -4.31
N GLN A 104 3.06 10.47 -4.23
CA GLN A 104 2.24 10.85 -5.39
C GLN A 104 2.93 11.80 -6.37
N ARG A 105 3.95 12.52 -5.92
CA ARG A 105 4.77 13.38 -6.80
C ARG A 105 5.82 12.61 -7.59
N LYS A 106 6.06 11.33 -7.27
CA LYS A 106 7.00 10.50 -8.02
C LYS A 106 6.35 10.00 -9.32
N PRO A 107 7.10 9.97 -10.45
CA PRO A 107 6.58 9.57 -11.76
C PRO A 107 6.10 8.11 -11.81
N ASP A 108 6.73 7.22 -11.03
CA ASP A 108 6.34 5.80 -10.91
C ASP A 108 5.88 5.48 -9.48
N HIS A 109 4.95 6.27 -8.96
CA HIS A 109 4.43 6.04 -7.61
C HIS A 109 3.61 4.75 -7.56
N PRO A 110 3.79 3.92 -6.51
CA PRO A 110 2.92 2.77 -6.30
C PRO A 110 1.51 3.25 -5.93
N PRO A 111 0.45 2.55 -6.32
CA PRO A 111 -0.87 2.79 -5.78
C PRO A 111 -0.85 2.66 -4.24
N VAL A 112 -1.37 3.70 -3.57
CA VAL A 112 -1.30 3.82 -2.11
C VAL A 112 -2.63 3.46 -1.46
N VAL A 113 -2.60 2.49 -0.57
CA VAL A 113 -3.69 2.10 0.31
C VAL A 113 -3.47 2.78 1.65
N VAL A 114 -4.35 3.69 2.02
CA VAL A 114 -4.25 4.39 3.30
C VAL A 114 -4.97 3.59 4.38
N ILE A 115 -4.29 3.37 5.50
CA ILE A 115 -4.84 2.68 6.67
C ILE A 115 -5.04 3.68 7.78
N ASN A 116 -6.23 3.70 8.34
CA ASN A 116 -6.54 4.54 9.47
C ASN A 116 -6.66 3.69 10.74
N SER A 117 -5.55 3.51 11.45
CA SER A 117 -5.52 2.68 12.66
C SER A 117 -5.97 3.41 13.92
N ARG A 118 -6.09 4.76 13.90
CA ARG A 118 -6.24 5.57 15.14
C ARG A 118 -7.39 6.58 15.16
N ALA A 119 -8.00 6.95 14.04
CA ALA A 119 -8.96 8.06 14.07
C ALA A 119 -10.28 7.68 14.75
N THR A 120 -10.87 8.66 15.44
CA THR A 120 -12.30 8.64 15.80
C THR A 120 -13.17 8.73 14.54
N GLN A 121 -14.45 8.36 14.60
CA GLN A 121 -15.33 8.39 13.41
C GLN A 121 -15.36 9.76 12.70
N GLN A 122 -15.33 10.86 13.45
CA GLN A 122 -15.33 12.22 12.89
C GLN A 122 -13.99 12.59 12.22
N GLN A 123 -12.87 12.21 12.84
CA GLN A 123 -11.54 12.40 12.25
C GLN A 123 -11.35 11.51 11.01
N ALA A 124 -11.92 10.30 11.03
CA ALA A 124 -11.83 9.35 9.92
C ALA A 124 -12.47 9.92 8.63
N ALA A 125 -13.61 10.62 8.73
CA ALA A 125 -14.26 11.22 7.56
C ALA A 125 -13.41 12.32 6.90
N ARG A 126 -12.73 13.15 7.70
CA ARG A 126 -11.82 14.19 7.17
C ARG A 126 -10.59 13.57 6.54
N LEU A 127 -9.92 12.69 7.27
CA LEU A 127 -8.71 12.00 6.79
C LEU A 127 -8.96 11.15 5.54
N LEU A 128 -10.14 10.53 5.43
CA LEU A 128 -10.54 9.79 4.25
C LEU A 128 -10.70 10.72 3.04
N ASN A 129 -11.35 11.87 3.21
CA ASN A 129 -11.47 12.87 2.15
C ASN A 129 -10.10 13.38 1.70
N ASP A 130 -9.20 13.68 2.65
CA ASP A 130 -7.86 14.18 2.33
C ASP A 130 -7.04 13.12 1.60
N ALA A 131 -7.04 11.87 2.08
CA ALA A 131 -6.35 10.75 1.43
C ALA A 131 -6.84 10.52 0.00
N LEU A 132 -8.16 10.53 -0.23
CA LEU A 132 -8.72 10.34 -1.56
C LEU A 132 -8.40 11.52 -2.49
N ARG A 133 -8.44 12.76 -1.99
CA ARG A 133 -8.03 13.96 -2.75
C ARG A 133 -6.56 13.91 -3.15
N LEU A 134 -5.71 13.37 -2.27
CA LEU A 134 -4.31 13.10 -2.53
C LEU A 134 -4.09 11.87 -3.43
N GLY A 135 -5.15 11.23 -3.94
CA GLY A 135 -5.06 10.15 -4.92
C GLY A 135 -4.84 8.76 -4.32
N ALA A 136 -5.12 8.55 -3.03
CA ALA A 136 -5.09 7.21 -2.45
C ALA A 136 -5.99 6.26 -3.26
N PHE A 137 -5.48 5.07 -3.55
CA PHE A 137 -6.21 4.02 -4.26
C PHE A 137 -7.40 3.50 -3.46
N SER A 138 -7.22 3.35 -2.14
CA SER A 138 -8.26 2.91 -1.22
C SER A 138 -7.93 3.38 0.18
N VAL A 139 -8.96 3.55 1.00
CA VAL A 139 -8.82 3.83 2.43
C VAL A 139 -9.44 2.67 3.21
N VAL A 140 -8.71 2.15 4.19
CA VAL A 140 -9.15 1.07 5.08
C VAL A 140 -9.14 1.60 6.50
N ASN A 141 -10.30 1.64 7.14
CA ASN A 141 -10.42 2.09 8.52
C ASN A 141 -10.33 0.89 9.46
N ARG A 142 -9.39 0.91 10.41
CA ARG A 142 -9.12 -0.13 11.41
C ARG A 142 -9.37 -1.56 10.88
N PRO A 143 -8.39 -2.16 10.19
CA PRO A 143 -8.54 -3.54 9.75
C PRO A 143 -8.54 -4.47 10.98
N ASP A 144 -9.73 -4.82 11.46
CA ASP A 144 -9.93 -5.79 12.56
C ASP A 144 -9.49 -7.20 12.16
N ASN A 145 -9.42 -7.46 10.84
CA ASN A 145 -8.85 -8.65 10.24
C ASN A 145 -8.22 -8.30 8.88
N LEU A 146 -7.60 -9.30 8.24
CA LEU A 146 -6.90 -9.12 6.96
C LEU A 146 -7.80 -9.07 5.73
N ALA A 147 -9.06 -9.53 5.81
CA ALA A 147 -9.91 -9.67 4.63
C ALA A 147 -10.06 -8.36 3.82
N PRO A 148 -10.25 -7.18 4.44
CA PRO A 148 -10.26 -5.91 3.73
C PRO A 148 -8.96 -5.64 2.95
N LEU A 149 -7.80 -5.97 3.52
CA LEU A 149 -6.51 -5.76 2.88
C LEU A 149 -6.31 -6.71 1.69
N LEU A 150 -6.72 -7.97 1.83
CA LEU A 150 -6.64 -8.95 0.76
C LEU A 150 -7.54 -8.57 -0.43
N ASN A 151 -8.76 -8.10 -0.16
CA ASN A 151 -9.67 -7.61 -1.20
C ASN A 151 -9.09 -6.40 -1.94
N VAL A 152 -8.38 -5.51 -1.22
CA VAL A 152 -7.69 -4.38 -1.86
C VAL A 152 -6.55 -4.85 -2.76
N ILE A 153 -5.77 -5.86 -2.37
CA ILE A 153 -4.73 -6.43 -3.22
C ILE A 153 -5.32 -7.06 -4.48
N GLN A 154 -6.39 -7.84 -4.35
CA GLN A 154 -7.05 -8.42 -5.52
C GLN A 154 -7.50 -7.33 -6.51
N ARG A 155 -8.08 -6.24 -6.01
CA ARG A 155 -8.43 -5.08 -6.83
C ARG A 155 -7.22 -4.40 -7.46
N LEU A 156 -6.11 -4.26 -6.72
CA LEU A 156 -4.87 -3.68 -7.23
C LEU A 156 -4.32 -4.52 -8.38
N LEU A 157 -4.26 -5.84 -8.21
CA LEU A 157 -3.77 -6.75 -9.23
C LEU A 157 -4.65 -6.72 -10.48
N ASN A 158 -5.97 -6.75 -10.32
CA ASN A 158 -6.88 -6.69 -11.45
C ASN A 158 -6.74 -5.38 -12.22
N ARG A 159 -6.58 -4.25 -11.52
CA ARG A 159 -6.49 -2.93 -12.15
C ARG A 159 -5.13 -2.62 -12.77
N HIS A 160 -4.03 -2.95 -12.08
CA HIS A 160 -2.69 -2.52 -12.44
C HIS A 160 -1.82 -3.63 -13.04
N HIS A 161 -2.20 -4.90 -12.85
CA HIS A 161 -1.40 -6.04 -13.24
C HIS A 161 -2.18 -7.14 -13.97
N GLN A 162 -3.38 -6.83 -14.49
CA GLN A 162 -4.22 -7.78 -15.25
C GLN A 162 -4.47 -9.12 -14.51
N GLY A 163 -4.57 -9.06 -13.19
CA GLY A 163 -4.78 -10.24 -12.33
C GLY A 163 -3.54 -11.13 -12.16
N GLN A 164 -2.37 -10.71 -12.67
CA GLN A 164 -1.11 -11.43 -12.55
C GLN A 164 -0.16 -10.72 -11.58
N TRP A 165 0.81 -11.45 -11.04
CA TRP A 165 1.92 -10.78 -10.36
C TRP A 165 2.79 -10.03 -11.39
N PRO A 166 3.42 -8.91 -11.01
CA PRO A 166 4.44 -8.28 -11.82
C PRO A 166 5.55 -9.30 -12.08
N ALA A 167 5.91 -9.46 -13.36
CA ALA A 167 7.00 -10.34 -13.73
C ALA A 167 8.32 -9.77 -13.18
N PRO A 168 9.31 -10.61 -12.84
CA PRO A 168 10.60 -10.13 -12.39
C PRO A 168 11.22 -9.25 -13.49
N GLY A 169 11.37 -7.95 -13.20
CA GLY A 169 11.90 -6.97 -14.16
C GLY A 169 10.88 -6.31 -15.10
N SER A 170 9.57 -6.54 -14.96
CA SER A 170 8.58 -5.89 -15.83
C SER A 170 8.45 -4.40 -15.53
N ASN A 171 8.99 -3.57 -16.42
CA ASN A 171 8.78 -2.12 -16.52
C ASN A 171 7.39 -1.74 -17.06
N ASN A 172 6.36 -2.57 -16.90
CA ASN A 172 5.13 -2.41 -17.65
C ASN A 172 4.19 -1.36 -17.02
N THR A 173 4.62 -0.09 -17.12
CA THR A 173 3.74 1.07 -17.04
C THR A 173 3.02 1.15 -18.38
N GLN A 174 1.88 0.48 -18.52
CA GLN A 174 0.96 0.79 -19.62
C GLN A 174 0.03 1.91 -19.14
N PRO A 175 0.12 3.13 -19.69
CA PRO A 175 -0.78 4.21 -19.32
C PRO A 175 -2.23 3.86 -19.71
N PRO A 176 -3.23 4.40 -18.99
CA PRO A 176 -4.62 4.30 -19.44
C PRO A 176 -4.74 5.03 -20.79
N ALA A 177 -5.39 4.35 -21.75
CA ALA A 177 -5.55 4.81 -23.13
C ALA A 177 -6.98 5.29 -23.41
#